data_AF-A0A8B6CEM9-F1
#
_entry.id   AF-A0A8B6CEM9-F1
#
_cell.length_a   1.000
_cell.length_b   1.000
_cell.length_c   1.000
_cell.angle_alpha   90.00
_cell.angle_beta   90.00
_cell.angle_gamma   90.00
#
_symmetry.space_group_name_H-M   'P 1'
#
loop_
_entity.id
_entity.type
_entity.pdbx_description
1 polymer ?
#
loop_
_entity_poly.entity_id
_entity_poly.type
_entity_poly.pdbx_seq_one_letter_code
_entity_poly.pdbx_strand_id
1 'polypeptide(L)'
;MVEIRLKFKEIASLLRDFEDIFSKNEDNIGLTHLIKHSIDTGTAKPIKQPPRRVPLAFADKEREIVQQMERRCIIRKSTSP
;
A
#
# COMPACT_ATOMS: atom_id res chain seq x y z
N MET A 1 3.96 -33.68 25.07
CA MET A 1 4.23 -33.65 23.61
C MET A 1 2.97 -33.59 22.74
N VAL A 2 1.86 -34.22 23.14
CA VAL A 2 0.57 -34.21 22.39
C VAL A 2 -0.12 -32.84 22.41
N GLU A 3 -0.14 -32.17 23.56
CA GLU A 3 -0.80 -30.87 23.75
C GLU A 3 -0.19 -29.74 22.91
N ILE A 4 1.14 -29.71 22.79
CA ILE A 4 1.86 -28.76 21.92
C ILE A 4 1.48 -28.98 20.44
N ARG A 5 1.31 -30.24 20.01
CA ARG A 5 0.89 -30.57 18.64
C ARG A 5 -0.56 -30.17 18.35
N LEU A 6 -1.46 -30.23 19.34
CA LEU A 6 -2.84 -29.76 19.22
C LEU A 6 -2.88 -28.24 19.03
N LYS A 7 -2.19 -27.48 19.90
CA LYS A 7 -2.10 -26.02 19.77
C LYS A 7 -1.51 -25.57 18.43
N PHE A 8 -0.51 -26.28 17.92
CA PHE A 8 0.06 -25.97 16.61
C PHE A 8 -0.94 -26.14 15.47
N LYS A 9 -1.76 -27.20 15.51
CA LYS A 9 -2.81 -27.43 14.50
C LYS A 9 -3.90 -26.34 14.55
N GLU A 10 -4.31 -25.93 15.74
CA GLU A 10 -5.31 -24.87 15.91
C GLU A 10 -4.82 -23.54 15.36
N ILE A 11 -3.58 -23.15 15.68
CA ILE A 11 -2.96 -21.93 15.14
C ILE A 11 -2.81 -22.02 13.62
N ALA A 12 -2.38 -23.17 13.10
CA ALA A 12 -2.21 -23.37 11.67
C ALA A 12 -3.55 -23.31 10.90
N SER A 13 -4.65 -23.78 11.51
CA SER A 13 -6.00 -23.62 10.93
C SER A 13 -6.39 -22.15 10.94
N LEU A 14 -6.29 -21.48 12.10
CA LEU A 14 -6.66 -20.07 12.24
C LEU A 14 -5.95 -19.17 11.23
N LEU A 15 -4.62 -19.33 11.09
CA LEU A 15 -3.84 -18.53 10.14
C LEU A 15 -4.22 -18.80 8.68
N ARG A 16 -4.70 -20.00 8.35
CA ARG A 16 -5.16 -20.37 7.02
C ARG A 16 -6.59 -19.88 6.75
N ASP A 17 -7.47 -20.02 7.74
CA ASP A 17 -8.88 -19.63 7.65
C ASP A 17 -9.04 -18.10 7.54
N PHE A 18 -8.10 -17.34 8.11
CA PHE A 18 -8.06 -15.87 8.08
C PHE A 18 -6.84 -15.33 7.33
N GLU A 19 -6.31 -16.09 6.37
CA GLU A 19 -5.09 -15.76 5.63
C GLU A 19 -5.20 -14.42 4.86
N ASP A 20 -6.41 -13.98 4.54
CA ASP A 20 -6.74 -12.71 3.88
C ASP A 20 -6.70 -11.50 4.83
N ILE A 21 -6.89 -11.71 6.15
CA ILE A 21 -6.86 -10.66 7.16
C ILE A 21 -5.41 -10.27 7.51
N PHE A 22 -4.50 -11.23 7.50
CA PHE A 22 -3.10 -10.99 7.87
C PHE A 22 -2.28 -10.42 6.71
N SER A 23 -1.50 -9.38 6.98
CA SER A 23 -0.48 -8.92 6.04
C SER A 23 0.64 -9.96 5.95
N LYS A 24 0.93 -10.45 4.75
CA LYS A 24 1.96 -11.48 4.49
C LYS A 24 3.33 -10.88 4.16
N ASN A 25 3.32 -9.66 3.64
CA ASN A 25 4.48 -8.90 3.22
C ASN A 25 4.09 -7.42 3.04
N GLU A 26 5.09 -6.57 2.81
CA GLU A 26 4.91 -5.13 2.58
C GLU A 26 4.09 -4.79 1.31
N ASP A 27 3.81 -5.77 0.48
CA ASP A 27 3.06 -5.64 -0.77
C ASP A 27 1.56 -5.93 -0.55
N ASN A 28 1.20 -6.61 0.56
CA ASN A 28 -0.18 -6.92 0.92
C ASN A 28 -0.85 -5.73 1.61
N ILE A 29 -0.96 -4.62 0.87
CA ILE A 29 -1.68 -3.42 1.30
C ILE A 29 -3.16 -3.65 1.02
N GLY A 30 -3.99 -3.57 2.05
CA GLY A 30 -5.44 -3.74 1.92
C GLY A 30 -6.08 -2.69 1.00
N LEU A 31 -7.12 -3.09 0.29
CA LEU A 31 -7.93 -2.21 -0.56
C LEU A 31 -9.41 -2.51 -0.32
N THR A 32 -10.23 -1.48 -0.14
CA THR A 32 -11.68 -1.63 -0.08
C THR A 32 -12.34 -0.84 -1.20
N HIS A 33 -13.35 -1.46 -1.82
CA HIS A 33 -14.19 -0.82 -2.84
C HIS A 33 -15.53 -0.33 -2.28
N LEU A 34 -15.76 -0.48 -0.96
CA LEU A 34 -17.04 -0.13 -0.33
C LEU A 34 -17.30 1.37 -0.34
N ILE A 35 -16.26 2.19 -0.16
CA ILE A 35 -16.37 3.65 -0.09
C ILE A 35 -15.22 4.27 -0.88
N LYS A 36 -15.53 5.28 -1.67
CA LYS A 36 -14.53 6.19 -2.26
C LYS A 36 -14.48 7.45 -1.41
N HIS A 37 -13.31 7.80 -0.90
CA HIS A 37 -13.13 9.02 -0.14
C HIS A 37 -13.18 10.24 -1.07
N SER A 38 -13.94 11.27 -0.66
CA SER A 38 -13.97 12.58 -1.31
C SER A 38 -13.36 13.61 -0.37
N ILE A 39 -12.45 14.44 -0.91
CA ILE A 39 -11.83 15.53 -0.16
C ILE A 39 -12.59 16.81 -0.49
N ASP A 40 -13.21 17.44 0.50
CA ASP A 40 -13.88 18.74 0.34
C ASP A 40 -12.84 19.87 0.40
N THR A 41 -12.60 20.53 -0.74
CA THR A 41 -11.68 21.66 -0.86
C THR A 41 -12.38 23.02 -0.76
N GLY A 42 -13.71 23.05 -0.55
CA GLY A 42 -14.52 24.27 -0.58
C GLY A 42 -14.29 25.07 -1.88
N THR A 43 -13.95 26.34 -1.73
CA THR A 43 -13.68 27.26 -2.86
C THR A 43 -12.20 27.38 -3.23
N ALA A 44 -11.33 26.54 -2.65
CA ALA A 44 -9.90 26.60 -2.92
C ALA A 44 -9.59 26.23 -4.38
N LYS A 45 -8.75 27.04 -5.04
CA LYS A 45 -8.29 26.77 -6.42
C LYS A 45 -7.09 25.82 -6.40
N PRO A 46 -6.89 25.00 -7.46
CA PRO A 46 -5.69 24.19 -7.59
C PRO A 46 -4.41 25.02 -7.51
N ILE A 47 -3.38 24.49 -6.86
CA ILE A 47 -2.07 25.13 -6.72
C ILE A 47 -1.02 24.19 -7.29
N LYS A 48 -0.37 24.62 -8.38
CA LYS A 48 0.74 23.88 -8.99
C LYS A 48 2.06 24.32 -8.37
N GLN A 49 2.74 23.39 -7.69
CA GLN A 49 4.10 23.60 -7.19
C GLN A 49 5.10 22.79 -8.03
N PRO A 50 6.24 23.36 -8.42
CA PRO A 50 7.26 22.61 -9.15
C PRO A 50 7.86 21.51 -8.24
N PRO A 51 8.11 20.30 -8.76
CA PRO A 51 8.81 19.26 -8.01
C PRO A 51 10.20 19.74 -7.57
N ARG A 52 10.61 19.35 -6.35
CA ARG A 52 11.98 19.62 -5.89
C ARG A 52 12.98 18.73 -6.63
N ARG A 53 14.19 19.24 -6.84
CA ARG A 53 15.28 18.46 -7.43
C ARG A 53 15.71 17.36 -6.48
N VAL A 54 15.84 16.16 -7.01
CA VAL A 54 16.31 14.98 -6.26
C VAL A 54 17.84 14.94 -6.37
N PRO A 55 18.57 14.82 -5.25
CA PRO A 55 20.02 14.67 -5.31
C PRO A 55 20.42 13.43 -6.11
N LEU A 56 21.52 13.52 -6.86
CA LEU A 56 21.97 12.45 -7.75
C LEU A 56 22.15 11.10 -7.02
N ALA A 57 22.61 11.13 -5.77
CA ALA A 57 22.77 9.93 -4.94
C ALA A 57 21.47 9.15 -4.69
N PHE A 58 20.29 9.78 -4.84
CA PHE A 58 18.98 9.17 -4.59
C PHE A 58 18.14 8.98 -5.86
N ALA A 59 18.61 9.45 -7.02
CA ALA A 59 17.83 9.45 -8.25
C ALA A 59 17.37 8.04 -8.67
N ASP A 60 18.24 7.04 -8.55
CA ASP A 60 17.90 5.66 -8.90
C ASP A 60 16.91 5.05 -7.90
N LYS A 61 17.08 5.36 -6.61
CA LYS A 61 16.20 4.86 -5.56
C LYS A 61 14.78 5.45 -5.68
N GLU A 62 14.66 6.73 -6.00
CA GLU A 62 13.38 7.36 -6.25
C GLU A 62 12.65 6.70 -7.42
N ARG A 63 13.35 6.47 -8.55
CA ARG A 63 12.77 5.78 -9.71
C ARG A 63 12.27 4.38 -9.37
N GLU A 64 13.05 3.61 -8.60
CA GLU A 64 12.67 2.27 -8.16
C GLU A 64 11.37 2.30 -7.35
N ILE A 65 11.27 3.22 -6.37
CA ILE A 65 10.10 3.36 -5.49
C ILE A 65 8.86 3.76 -6.30
N VAL A 66 8.98 4.73 -7.21
CA VAL A 66 7.86 5.16 -8.05
C VAL A 66 7.34 4.01 -8.92
N GLN A 67 8.25 3.24 -9.55
CA GLN A 67 7.86 2.07 -10.34
C GLN A 67 7.21 0.97 -9.49
N GLN A 68 7.72 0.73 -8.28
CA GLN A 68 7.17 -0.23 -7.34
C GLN A 68 5.75 0.16 -6.91
N MET A 69 5.52 1.44 -6.58
CA MET A 69 4.19 1.96 -6.22
C MET A 69 3.19 1.87 -7.38
N GLU A 70 3.63 2.14 -8.62
CA GLU A 70 2.79 1.99 -9.82
C GLU A 70 2.42 0.52 -10.06
N ARG A 71 3.39 -0.41 -9.97
CA ARG A 71 3.13 -1.86 -10.08
C ARG A 71 2.16 -2.38 -9.01
N ARG A 72 2.21 -1.81 -7.81
CA ARG A 72 1.31 -2.15 -6.69
C ARG A 72 -0.04 -1.44 -6.76
N CYS A 73 -0.32 -0.66 -7.82
CA CYS A 73 -1.56 0.08 -8.01
C CYS A 73 -1.87 1.11 -6.90
N ILE A 74 -0.87 1.55 -6.14
CA ILE A 74 -1.01 2.59 -5.10
C ILE A 74 -1.11 3.98 -5.75
N ILE A 75 -0.32 4.19 -6.81
CA ILE A 75 -0.33 5.42 -7.60
C ILE A 75 -0.66 5.12 -9.07
N ARG A 76 -1.05 6.17 -9.80
CA ARG A 76 -1.31 6.11 -11.25
C ARG A 76 -0.90 7.41 -11.91
N LYS A 77 -0.58 7.33 -13.20
CA LYS A 77 -0.37 8.53 -14.03
C LYS A 77 -1.67 9.34 -14.10
N SER A 78 -1.54 10.66 -14.06
CA SER A 78 -2.65 11.59 -14.15
C SER A 78 -2.20 12.93 -14.74
N THR A 79 -3.17 13.75 -15.12
CA THR A 79 -2.95 15.12 -15.57
C THR A 79 -3.74 16.04 -14.64
N SER A 80 -3.03 16.74 -13.75
CA SER A 80 -3.60 17.70 -12.80
C SER A 80 -3.35 19.13 -13.27
N PRO A 81 -4.30 20.07 -13.04
CA PRO A 81 -4.06 21.51 -13.16
C PRO A 81 -2.86 22.00 -12.35
#